data_AF-A0A3M7A851-F1
#
_entry.id   AF-A0A3M7A851-F1
#
_cell.length_a   1.000
_cell.length_b   1.000
_cell.length_c   1.000
_cell.angle_alpha   90.00
_cell.angle_beta   90.00
_cell.angle_gamma   90.00
#
_symmetry.space_group_name_H-M   'P 1'
#
loop_
_entity.id
_entity.type
_entity.pdbx_description
1 polymer ?
#
loop_
_entity_poly.entity_id
_entity_poly.type
_entity_poly.pdbx_seq_one_letter_code
_entity_poly.pdbx_strand_id
1 'polypeptide(L)'
;MGKNPGQKPASARDLEAVQQMLGLQPNTTSPKGSLTPIKDPIFVCIDCEAFEHNQSKITEIGVAVLDTRETSHLNNSSPLPAWFEKIKYAHYRPVEYARLRNKTFIQGCPEQFNFGPSTWVKLADMRRILCNIFADPTQLDRAADFSIPTTNTTSSPDQPQTDCRNIIFVAHGAGNDTTYLRHLSFDLSQQAQSTAAGSRIAQTLDTQKLSGSTKKSPLSLHRLCLCLHLEPKNLHNAGNDAGYTLQALIALAVNEHQNPGDFAREVREGEFAVGRKLPGMRFERGWKAPVVWAGSTREGNASSSSVEWGVGGATAPLGGVDRDGDEGGGGEGSVKTTMTTTKPERSQSLAQRQEREQERAKNGASPEPAPIVAENKAGGTKKRKRKREGLGDGADDG
;
A
#
# COMPACT_ATOMS: atom_id res chain seq x y z
N MET A 1 9.05 -45.27 -16.23
CA MET A 1 7.97 -44.77 -15.35
C MET A 1 8.17 -43.27 -15.18
N GLY A 2 7.44 -42.45 -15.93
CA GLY A 2 7.45 -41.00 -15.73
C GLY A 2 6.85 -40.71 -14.35
N LYS A 3 7.63 -40.10 -13.47
CA LYS A 3 7.09 -39.53 -12.23
C LYS A 3 6.08 -38.47 -12.66
N ASN A 4 4.78 -38.72 -12.46
CA ASN A 4 3.78 -37.65 -12.56
C ASN A 4 4.29 -36.51 -11.67
N PRO A 5 4.60 -35.32 -12.22
CA PRO A 5 4.92 -34.19 -11.38
C PRO A 5 3.69 -33.96 -10.50
N GLY A 6 3.87 -34.09 -9.18
CA GLY A 6 2.79 -33.84 -8.23
C GLY A 6 2.17 -32.47 -8.49
N GLN A 7 0.88 -32.33 -8.18
CA GLN A 7 0.15 -31.08 -8.37
C GLN A 7 0.91 -29.94 -7.67
N LYS A 8 1.28 -28.87 -8.42
CA LYS A 8 2.01 -27.72 -7.86
C LYS A 8 1.29 -27.15 -6.62
N PRO A 9 1.98 -26.59 -5.62
CA PRO A 9 1.31 -25.94 -4.48
C PRO A 9 0.39 -24.82 -4.95
N ALA A 10 -0.70 -24.54 -4.21
CA ALA A 10 -1.73 -23.58 -4.62
C ALA A 10 -1.16 -22.18 -4.92
N SER A 11 -0.22 -21.70 -4.11
CA SER A 11 0.48 -20.42 -4.32
C SER A 11 1.20 -20.34 -5.67
N ALA A 12 1.81 -21.44 -6.13
CA ALA A 12 2.48 -21.48 -7.42
C ALA A 12 1.49 -21.42 -8.59
N ARG A 13 0.32 -22.05 -8.46
CA ARG A 13 -0.73 -21.99 -9.50
C ARG A 13 -1.40 -20.61 -9.55
N ASP A 14 -1.63 -20.01 -8.39
CA ASP A 14 -2.19 -18.67 -8.30
C ASP A 14 -1.21 -17.63 -8.89
N LEU A 15 0.10 -17.81 -8.66
CA LEU A 15 1.13 -16.99 -9.30
C LEU A 15 1.19 -17.20 -10.81
N GLU A 16 1.00 -18.42 -11.31
CA GLU A 16 0.85 -18.66 -12.75
C GLU A 16 -0.34 -17.89 -13.34
N ALA A 17 -1.47 -17.87 -12.65
CA ALA A 17 -2.63 -17.08 -13.10
C ALA A 17 -2.30 -15.57 -13.13
N VAL A 18 -1.55 -15.05 -12.17
CA VAL A 18 -1.06 -13.65 -12.19
C VAL A 18 -0.15 -13.42 -13.39
N GLN A 19 0.80 -14.32 -13.66
CA GLN A 19 1.69 -14.22 -14.81
C GLN A 19 0.92 -14.22 -16.15
N GLN A 20 -0.16 -15.00 -16.25
CA GLN A 20 -1.05 -15.01 -17.41
C GLN A 20 -1.82 -13.68 -17.55
N MET A 21 -2.37 -13.15 -16.45
CA MET A 21 -3.05 -11.86 -16.42
C MET A 21 -2.11 -10.70 -16.82
N LEU A 22 -0.83 -10.78 -16.45
CA LEU A 22 0.21 -9.81 -16.81
C LEU A 22 0.78 -10.01 -18.23
N GLY A 23 0.32 -11.02 -18.98
CA GLY A 23 0.80 -11.31 -20.33
C GLY A 23 2.20 -11.93 -20.40
N LEU A 24 2.75 -12.42 -19.28
CA LEU A 24 4.07 -13.03 -19.23
C LEU A 24 4.09 -14.44 -19.85
N GLN A 25 2.93 -15.11 -19.87
CA GLN A 25 2.75 -16.43 -20.45
C GLN A 25 1.37 -16.57 -21.10
N PRO A 26 1.19 -17.48 -22.08
CA PRO A 26 -0.10 -17.66 -22.75
C PRO A 26 -1.21 -18.06 -21.78
N ASN A 27 -2.42 -17.56 -22.02
CA ASN A 27 -3.62 -18.00 -21.30
C ASN A 27 -3.87 -19.49 -21.57
N THR A 28 -3.53 -20.34 -20.61
CA THR A 28 -3.82 -21.77 -20.65
C THR A 28 -4.89 -22.08 -19.62
N THR A 29 -5.75 -23.07 -19.90
CA THR A 29 -6.78 -23.47 -18.94
C THR A 29 -6.15 -23.92 -17.63
N SER A 30 -6.37 -23.14 -16.56
CA SER A 30 -5.90 -23.48 -15.22
C SER A 30 -6.46 -24.82 -14.75
N PRO A 31 -5.65 -25.65 -14.08
CA PRO A 31 -6.13 -26.88 -13.46
C PRO A 31 -7.18 -26.58 -12.39
N LYS A 32 -8.14 -27.51 -12.20
CA LYS A 32 -9.20 -27.41 -11.18
C LYS A 32 -8.61 -27.04 -9.81
N GLY A 33 -9.10 -25.93 -9.22
CA GLY A 33 -8.72 -25.43 -7.90
C GLY A 33 -7.64 -24.33 -7.86
N SER A 34 -7.23 -23.78 -9.01
CA SER A 34 -6.40 -22.56 -9.10
C SER A 34 -7.26 -21.35 -9.46
N LEU A 35 -6.79 -20.14 -9.13
CA LEU A 35 -7.37 -18.91 -9.66
C LEU A 35 -7.47 -18.95 -11.19
N THR A 36 -8.63 -18.55 -11.72
CA THR A 36 -8.87 -18.51 -13.16
C THR A 36 -8.25 -17.24 -13.75
N PRO A 37 -7.31 -17.32 -14.70
CA PRO A 37 -6.76 -16.18 -15.40
C PRO A 37 -7.89 -15.36 -16.01
N ILE A 38 -7.84 -14.06 -15.82
CA ILE A 38 -8.82 -13.11 -16.33
C ILE A 38 -8.15 -12.34 -17.45
N LYS A 39 -8.86 -12.14 -18.56
CA LYS A 39 -8.36 -11.33 -19.67
C LYS A 39 -8.48 -9.84 -19.34
N ASP A 40 -7.41 -9.10 -19.62
CA ASP A 40 -7.30 -7.65 -19.48
C ASP A 40 -7.81 -7.07 -18.13
N PRO A 41 -7.44 -7.66 -16.96
CA PRO A 41 -7.96 -7.21 -15.69
C PRO A 41 -7.38 -5.86 -15.29
N ILE A 42 -8.00 -5.26 -14.27
CA ILE A 42 -7.41 -4.12 -13.55
C ILE A 42 -7.04 -4.58 -12.16
N PHE A 43 -5.76 -4.49 -11.80
CA PHE A 43 -5.34 -4.72 -10.42
C PHE A 43 -5.61 -3.47 -9.60
N VAL A 44 -6.29 -3.62 -8.47
CA VAL A 44 -6.56 -2.54 -7.52
C VAL A 44 -6.09 -2.99 -6.14
N CYS A 45 -5.05 -2.34 -5.64
CA CYS A 45 -4.55 -2.55 -4.29
C CYS A 45 -5.05 -1.44 -3.37
N ILE A 46 -5.53 -1.82 -2.18
CA ILE A 46 -5.85 -0.87 -1.11
C ILE A 46 -5.15 -1.31 0.16
N ASP A 47 -4.56 -0.34 0.84
CA ASP A 47 -4.03 -0.48 2.19
C ASP A 47 -4.62 0.66 3.05
N CYS A 48 -4.90 0.38 4.31
CA CYS A 48 -5.51 1.32 5.24
C CYS A 48 -4.72 1.40 6.53
N GLU A 49 -4.37 2.61 6.96
CA GLU A 49 -3.82 2.84 8.29
C GLU A 49 -4.93 3.27 9.25
N ALA A 50 -4.88 2.73 10.47
CA ALA A 50 -5.81 3.07 11.54
C ALA A 50 -5.06 3.55 12.78
N PHE A 51 -5.70 4.39 13.57
CA PHE A 51 -5.08 4.94 14.77
C PHE A 51 -4.82 3.84 15.80
N GLU A 52 -3.57 3.74 16.27
CA GLU A 52 -3.11 2.63 17.10
C GLU A 52 -3.87 2.48 18.42
N HIS A 53 -4.40 3.58 18.96
CA HIS A 53 -5.22 3.58 20.18
C HIS A 53 -6.73 3.47 19.92
N ASN A 54 -7.17 3.52 18.66
CA ASN A 54 -8.56 3.28 18.28
C ASN A 54 -8.66 2.85 16.80
N GLN A 55 -8.75 1.54 16.58
CA GLN A 55 -8.81 0.90 15.26
C GLN A 55 -10.11 1.20 14.48
N SER A 56 -11.08 1.89 15.08
CA SER A 56 -12.25 2.41 14.35
C SER A 56 -11.96 3.71 13.60
N LYS A 57 -10.80 4.35 13.84
CA LYS A 57 -10.40 5.62 13.23
C LYS A 57 -9.38 5.37 12.14
N ILE A 58 -9.86 5.27 10.90
CA ILE A 58 -9.03 5.05 9.71
C ILE A 58 -8.40 6.37 9.31
N THR A 59 -7.09 6.50 9.48
CA THR A 59 -6.34 7.75 9.32
C THR A 59 -5.83 7.98 7.91
N GLU A 60 -5.65 6.91 7.13
CA GLU A 60 -5.14 6.97 5.76
C GLU A 60 -5.76 5.84 4.92
N ILE A 61 -5.96 6.10 3.63
CA ILE A 61 -6.30 5.08 2.63
C ILE A 61 -5.33 5.24 1.46
N GLY A 62 -4.56 4.20 1.18
CA GLY A 62 -3.71 4.11 0.01
C GLY A 62 -4.37 3.30 -1.08
N VAL A 63 -4.13 3.70 -2.32
CA VAL A 63 -4.65 3.00 -3.49
C VAL A 63 -3.56 2.92 -4.55
N ALA A 64 -3.36 1.74 -5.12
CA ALA A 64 -2.52 1.54 -6.30
C ALA A 64 -3.29 0.77 -7.37
N VAL A 65 -3.25 1.26 -8.61
CA VAL A 65 -4.01 0.69 -9.73
C VAL A 65 -3.07 0.38 -10.88
N LEU A 66 -3.16 -0.84 -11.42
CA LEU A 66 -2.52 -1.22 -12.68
C LEU A 66 -3.58 -1.71 -13.67
N ASP A 67 -3.67 -1.03 -14.79
CA ASP A 67 -4.40 -1.49 -15.97
C ASP A 67 -3.47 -2.35 -16.84
N THR A 68 -3.76 -3.65 -17.00
CA THR A 68 -2.90 -4.54 -17.79
C THR A 68 -2.89 -4.21 -19.28
N ARG A 69 -3.84 -3.42 -19.80
CA ARG A 69 -3.80 -2.92 -21.18
C ARG A 69 -2.65 -1.93 -21.36
N GLU A 70 -2.27 -1.20 -20.31
CA GLU A 70 -1.13 -0.29 -20.33
C GLU A 70 0.23 -1.02 -20.29
N THR A 71 0.24 -2.33 -20.00
CA THR A 71 1.45 -3.16 -19.94
C THR A 71 1.52 -4.22 -21.03
N SER A 72 0.61 -4.22 -22.02
CA SER A 72 0.54 -5.26 -23.06
C SER A 72 1.78 -5.38 -23.95
N HIS A 73 2.59 -4.32 -23.99
CA HIS A 73 3.86 -4.24 -24.71
C HIS A 73 5.06 -4.67 -23.87
N LEU A 74 4.89 -4.81 -22.55
CA LEU A 74 5.91 -5.27 -21.63
C LEU A 74 5.95 -6.81 -21.63
N ASN A 75 7.12 -7.35 -21.38
CA ASN A 75 7.34 -8.79 -21.30
C ASN A 75 8.29 -9.11 -20.15
N ASN A 76 8.59 -10.40 -19.96
CA ASN A 76 9.46 -10.84 -18.88
C ASN A 76 10.86 -10.22 -18.91
N SER A 77 11.34 -9.72 -20.05
CA SER A 77 12.66 -9.09 -20.18
C SER A 77 12.62 -7.58 -19.97
N SER A 78 11.42 -6.99 -19.87
CA SER A 78 11.24 -5.58 -19.54
C SER A 78 11.68 -5.31 -18.09
N PRO A 79 12.45 -4.24 -17.84
CA PRO A 79 12.92 -3.93 -16.49
C PRO A 79 11.74 -3.55 -15.59
N LEU A 80 11.78 -3.95 -14.31
CA LEU A 80 10.71 -3.69 -13.34
C LEU A 80 10.25 -2.21 -13.28
N PRO A 81 11.15 -1.20 -13.33
CA PRO A 81 10.74 0.20 -13.41
C PRO A 81 9.74 0.52 -14.53
N ALA A 82 9.86 -0.11 -15.72
CA ALA A 82 8.93 0.11 -16.82
C ALA A 82 7.50 -0.38 -16.51
N TRP A 83 7.37 -1.42 -15.68
CA TRP A 83 6.08 -1.87 -15.15
C TRP A 83 5.54 -0.89 -14.10
N PHE A 84 6.41 -0.42 -13.20
CA PHE A 84 6.03 0.44 -12.08
C PHE A 84 5.56 1.83 -12.54
N GLU A 85 6.06 2.31 -13.67
CA GLU A 85 5.61 3.54 -14.34
C GLU A 85 4.15 3.48 -14.82
N LYS A 86 3.57 2.27 -14.97
CA LYS A 86 2.16 2.08 -15.37
C LYS A 86 1.20 2.00 -14.19
N ILE A 87 1.73 2.04 -12.97
CA ILE A 87 0.90 2.03 -11.77
C ILE A 87 0.47 3.47 -11.44
N LYS A 88 -0.83 3.65 -11.26
CA LYS A 88 -1.42 4.90 -10.74
C LYS A 88 -1.54 4.78 -9.23
N TYR A 89 -1.24 5.85 -8.50
CA TYR A 89 -1.24 5.84 -7.03
C TYR A 89 -2.12 6.97 -6.50
N ALA A 90 -2.78 6.72 -5.37
CA ALA A 90 -3.48 7.73 -4.61
C ALA A 90 -3.30 7.51 -3.11
N HIS A 91 -3.33 8.60 -2.36
CA HIS A 91 -3.25 8.59 -0.91
C HIS A 91 -4.25 9.59 -0.35
N TYR A 92 -5.24 9.09 0.38
CA TYR A 92 -6.33 9.86 0.96
C TYR A 92 -6.20 9.95 2.47
N ARG A 93 -6.40 11.15 3.02
CA ARG A 93 -6.32 11.43 4.45
C ARG A 93 -7.59 12.12 4.92
N PRO A 94 -8.39 11.49 5.82
CA PRO A 94 -9.54 12.14 6.43
C PRO A 94 -9.13 13.33 7.30
N VAL A 95 -9.67 14.51 7.02
CA VAL A 95 -9.38 15.75 7.75
C VAL A 95 -9.74 15.66 9.23
N GLU A 96 -10.76 14.89 9.57
CA GLU A 96 -11.24 14.66 10.93
C GLU A 96 -10.18 14.00 11.81
N TYR A 97 -9.22 13.30 11.22
CA TYR A 97 -8.17 12.57 11.90
C TYR A 97 -6.77 13.13 11.63
N ALA A 98 -6.66 14.35 11.09
CA ALA A 98 -5.38 14.97 10.72
C ALA A 98 -4.33 15.02 11.84
N ARG A 99 -4.79 15.08 13.10
CA ARG A 99 -3.94 15.15 14.30
C ARG A 99 -3.57 13.79 14.88
N LEU A 100 -4.18 12.70 14.40
CA LEU A 100 -3.87 11.35 14.85
C LEU A 100 -2.67 10.83 14.07
N ARG A 101 -1.67 10.30 14.80
CA ARG A 101 -0.48 9.70 14.22
C ARG A 101 0.04 8.60 15.12
N ASN A 102 0.31 7.44 14.54
CA ASN A 102 0.88 6.30 15.23
C ASN A 102 2.36 6.58 15.55
N LYS A 103 2.75 6.36 16.81
CA LYS A 103 4.10 6.61 17.34
C LYS A 103 4.55 5.56 18.36
N THR A 104 3.62 4.89 19.04
CA THR A 104 3.93 4.02 20.19
C THR A 104 4.30 2.61 19.77
N PHE A 105 3.48 1.96 18.94
CA PHE A 105 3.71 0.57 18.54
C PHE A 105 4.37 0.49 17.16
N ILE A 106 3.91 1.35 16.24
CA ILE A 106 4.42 1.45 14.88
C ILE A 106 4.56 2.93 14.55
N GLN A 107 5.75 3.34 14.09
CA GLN A 107 5.97 4.72 13.69
C GLN A 107 5.34 4.97 12.32
N GLY A 108 4.21 5.67 12.30
CA GLY A 108 3.55 6.11 11.07
C GLY A 108 4.25 7.31 10.42
N CYS A 109 4.16 7.41 9.09
CA CYS A 109 4.70 8.52 8.31
C CYS A 109 3.67 9.11 7.33
N PRO A 110 2.49 9.57 7.81
CA PRO A 110 1.35 9.98 6.96
C PRO A 110 1.60 11.17 6.02
N GLU A 111 2.74 11.84 6.16
CA GLU A 111 3.12 12.99 5.34
C GLU A 111 4.14 12.62 4.26
N GLN A 112 4.57 11.35 4.16
CA GLN A 112 5.70 10.92 3.33
C GLN A 112 5.27 10.00 2.19
N PHE A 113 4.19 10.35 1.51
CA PHE A 113 3.72 9.60 0.34
C PHE A 113 4.64 9.79 -0.87
N ASN A 114 5.27 8.72 -1.35
CA ASN A 114 6.36 8.75 -2.34
C ASN A 114 5.87 9.01 -3.77
N PHE A 115 4.61 8.66 -4.06
CA PHE A 115 4.12 8.51 -5.42
C PHE A 115 3.24 9.68 -5.90
N GLY A 116 3.23 10.80 -5.16
CA GLY A 116 2.47 11.99 -5.54
C GLY A 116 2.01 12.82 -4.34
N PRO A 117 0.95 13.64 -4.50
CA PRO A 117 0.40 14.40 -3.41
C PRO A 117 -0.46 13.54 -2.47
N SER A 118 -0.46 13.87 -1.18
CA SER A 118 -1.50 13.39 -0.25
C SER A 118 -2.76 14.23 -0.40
N THR A 119 -3.90 13.57 -0.54
CA THR A 119 -5.20 14.21 -0.76
C THR A 119 -5.99 14.27 0.54
N TRP A 120 -6.29 15.48 1.02
CA TRP A 120 -7.23 15.68 2.12
C TRP A 120 -8.67 15.67 1.63
N VAL A 121 -9.51 15.02 2.42
CA VAL A 121 -10.89 14.65 2.09
C VAL A 121 -11.68 14.54 3.39
N LYS A 122 -13.01 14.74 3.35
CA LYS A 122 -13.83 14.45 4.54
C LYS A 122 -13.99 12.94 4.68
N LEU A 123 -14.07 12.44 5.91
CA LEU A 123 -14.35 11.03 6.17
C LEU A 123 -15.67 10.60 5.50
N ALA A 124 -16.67 11.49 5.50
CA ALA A 124 -17.96 11.25 4.85
C ALA A 124 -17.86 11.04 3.32
N ASP A 125 -16.80 11.54 2.68
CA ASP A 125 -16.57 11.40 1.25
C ASP A 125 -15.99 10.01 0.88
N MET A 126 -15.44 9.27 1.86
CA MET A 126 -14.63 8.07 1.60
C MET A 126 -15.41 6.99 0.87
N ARG A 127 -16.66 6.75 1.29
CA ARG A 127 -17.52 5.77 0.63
C ARG A 127 -17.72 6.12 -0.85
N ARG A 128 -18.01 7.39 -1.16
CA ARG A 128 -18.23 7.84 -2.54
C ARG A 128 -16.95 7.72 -3.37
N ILE A 129 -15.79 8.09 -2.80
CA ILE A 129 -14.49 7.94 -3.45
C ILE A 129 -14.21 6.47 -3.78
N LEU A 130 -14.39 5.56 -2.81
CA LEU A 130 -14.23 4.12 -3.03
C LEU A 130 -15.19 3.61 -4.11
N CYS A 131 -16.47 4.02 -4.09
CA CYS A 131 -17.42 3.68 -5.15
C CYS A 131 -16.95 4.18 -6.53
N ASN A 132 -16.42 5.40 -6.64
CA ASN A 132 -15.89 5.93 -7.89
C ASN A 132 -14.67 5.13 -8.38
N ILE A 133 -13.73 4.80 -7.47
CA ILE A 133 -12.54 3.99 -7.79
C ILE A 133 -12.95 2.64 -8.35
N PHE A 134 -13.89 1.94 -7.71
CA PHE A 134 -14.28 0.61 -8.18
C PHE A 134 -15.25 0.63 -9.37
N ALA A 135 -15.92 1.75 -9.64
CA ALA A 135 -16.70 1.91 -10.87
C ALA A 135 -15.77 1.99 -12.10
N ASP A 136 -14.74 2.83 -12.02
CA ASP A 136 -13.71 3.00 -13.07
C ASP A 136 -12.33 3.25 -12.45
N PRO A 137 -11.55 2.20 -12.15
CA PRO A 137 -10.25 2.36 -11.52
C PRO A 137 -9.23 3.06 -12.41
N THR A 138 -9.46 3.13 -13.73
CA THR A 138 -8.52 3.78 -14.66
C THR A 138 -8.48 5.29 -14.45
N GLN A 139 -9.52 5.87 -13.85
CA GLN A 139 -9.70 7.30 -13.54
C GLN A 139 -9.41 7.62 -12.06
N LEU A 140 -8.44 6.93 -11.47
CA LEU A 140 -8.08 7.05 -10.04
C LEU A 140 -7.83 8.51 -9.61
N ASP A 141 -7.18 9.32 -10.45
CA ASP A 141 -6.89 10.74 -10.22
C ASP A 141 -8.17 11.59 -10.07
N ARG A 142 -9.28 11.15 -10.66
CA ARG A 142 -10.58 11.85 -10.64
C ARG A 142 -11.54 11.27 -9.61
N ALA A 143 -11.18 10.20 -8.90
CA ALA A 143 -12.09 9.52 -7.98
C ALA A 143 -12.65 10.40 -6.85
N ALA A 144 -11.90 11.43 -6.44
CA ALA A 144 -12.30 12.40 -5.43
C ALA A 144 -12.77 13.74 -6.02
N ASP A 145 -12.92 13.86 -7.33
CA ASP A 145 -13.48 15.07 -7.93
C ASP A 145 -15.01 14.94 -8.09
N PHE A 146 -15.73 15.57 -7.17
CA PHE A 146 -17.19 15.51 -7.10
C PHE A 146 -17.90 16.54 -7.99
N SER A 147 -17.15 17.41 -8.67
CA SER A 147 -17.69 18.36 -9.65
C SER A 147 -18.10 17.67 -10.96
N ILE A 148 -17.52 16.50 -11.21
CA ILE A 148 -17.86 15.67 -12.36
C ILE A 148 -19.05 14.80 -11.95
N PRO A 149 -20.17 14.84 -12.70
CA PRO A 149 -21.26 13.90 -12.47
C PRO A 149 -20.70 12.49 -12.50
N THR A 150 -20.93 11.71 -11.44
CA THR A 150 -20.71 10.26 -11.48
C THR A 150 -21.45 9.76 -12.71
N THR A 151 -20.74 9.11 -13.63
CA THR A 151 -21.29 8.61 -14.90
C THR A 151 -22.29 7.48 -14.63
N ASN A 152 -23.44 7.84 -14.08
CA ASN A 152 -24.64 7.04 -14.16
C ASN A 152 -25.14 7.19 -15.60
N THR A 153 -24.65 6.30 -16.47
CA THR A 153 -25.44 5.71 -17.56
C THR A 153 -26.42 6.68 -18.22
N THR A 154 -25.92 7.79 -18.78
CA THR A 154 -26.60 8.39 -19.93
C THR A 154 -25.81 7.87 -21.11
N SER A 155 -26.26 6.72 -21.62
CA SER A 155 -25.79 6.13 -22.86
C SER A 155 -26.11 7.12 -23.98
N SER A 156 -25.25 8.12 -24.17
CA SER A 156 -25.16 8.77 -25.47
C SER A 156 -24.70 7.69 -26.44
N PRO A 157 -25.45 7.40 -27.52
CA PRO A 157 -25.12 6.32 -28.45
C PRO A 157 -23.78 6.49 -29.17
N ASP A 158 -23.09 7.61 -28.94
CA ASP A 158 -21.86 8.04 -29.64
C ASP A 158 -20.63 8.16 -28.71
N GLN A 159 -20.74 7.84 -27.42
CA GLN A 159 -19.56 7.74 -26.55
C GLN A 159 -19.09 6.29 -26.43
N PRO A 160 -17.78 5.99 -26.62
CA PRO A 160 -17.27 4.66 -26.39
C PRO A 160 -17.56 4.29 -24.94
N GLN A 161 -18.38 3.25 -24.75
CA GLN A 161 -18.62 2.69 -23.42
C GLN A 161 -17.27 2.38 -22.79
N THR A 162 -17.05 2.84 -21.56
CA THR A 162 -15.98 2.27 -20.74
C THR A 162 -16.35 0.81 -20.55
N ASP A 163 -15.63 -0.10 -21.21
CA ASP A 163 -15.81 -1.53 -21.04
C ASP A 163 -15.78 -1.84 -19.54
N CYS A 164 -16.86 -2.38 -18.99
CA CYS A 164 -16.87 -2.86 -17.62
C CYS A 164 -15.85 -3.99 -17.52
N ARG A 165 -14.80 -3.80 -16.70
CA ARG A 165 -13.71 -4.78 -16.59
C ARG A 165 -13.67 -5.46 -15.25
N ASN A 166 -13.02 -6.62 -15.25
CA ASN A 166 -12.80 -7.39 -14.05
C ASN A 166 -11.67 -6.75 -13.24
N ILE A 167 -11.97 -6.48 -11.97
CA ILE A 167 -11.01 -6.02 -10.98
C ILE A 167 -10.44 -7.22 -10.24
N ILE A 168 -9.12 -7.22 -10.09
CA ILE A 168 -8.40 -8.10 -9.17
C ILE A 168 -8.02 -7.26 -7.96
N PHE A 169 -8.66 -7.51 -6.82
CA PHE A 169 -8.32 -6.83 -5.58
C PHE A 169 -7.01 -7.41 -5.04
N VAL A 170 -6.02 -6.57 -4.75
CA VAL A 170 -4.71 -6.99 -4.25
C VAL A 170 -4.51 -6.48 -2.83
N ALA A 171 -4.00 -7.33 -1.95
CA ALA A 171 -3.68 -6.94 -0.58
C ALA A 171 -2.40 -7.63 -0.08
N HIS A 172 -1.87 -7.17 1.05
CA HIS A 172 -0.81 -7.83 1.80
C HIS A 172 -1.33 -8.25 3.17
N GLY A 173 -2.17 -9.30 3.19
CA GLY A 173 -2.97 -9.68 4.37
C GLY A 173 -4.35 -9.04 4.38
N ALA A 174 -5.24 -9.46 3.49
CA ALA A 174 -6.53 -8.79 3.20
C ALA A 174 -7.52 -8.63 4.38
N GLY A 175 -7.31 -9.34 5.50
CA GLY A 175 -8.28 -9.40 6.60
C GLY A 175 -8.50 -8.08 7.33
N ASN A 176 -7.44 -7.28 7.49
CA ASN A 176 -7.54 -5.99 8.18
C ASN A 176 -8.19 -4.94 7.27
N ASP A 177 -7.72 -4.81 6.03
CA ASP A 177 -8.23 -3.82 5.07
C ASP A 177 -9.71 -4.03 4.75
N THR A 178 -10.14 -5.28 4.56
CA THR A 178 -11.56 -5.60 4.36
C THR A 178 -12.44 -5.22 5.57
N THR A 179 -11.87 -5.20 6.78
CA THR A 179 -12.57 -4.74 7.98
C THR A 179 -12.65 -3.21 8.02
N TYR A 180 -11.55 -2.53 7.70
CA TYR A 180 -11.51 -1.07 7.61
C TYR A 180 -12.44 -0.53 6.53
N LEU A 181 -12.45 -1.13 5.34
CA LEU A 181 -13.38 -0.75 4.26
C LEU A 181 -14.84 -0.89 4.69
N ARG A 182 -15.19 -1.94 5.43
CA ARG A 182 -16.53 -2.10 6.00
C ARG A 182 -16.88 -1.02 7.03
N HIS A 183 -15.93 -0.56 7.84
CA HIS A 183 -16.14 0.61 8.72
C HIS A 183 -16.42 1.89 7.93
N LEU A 184 -15.87 2.02 6.72
CA LEU A 184 -16.19 3.09 5.77
C LEU A 184 -17.48 2.84 4.97
N SER A 185 -18.27 1.84 5.39
CA SER A 185 -19.50 1.41 4.70
C SER A 185 -19.27 1.01 3.24
N PHE A 186 -18.10 0.45 2.94
CA PHE A 186 -17.74 -0.09 1.64
C PHE A 186 -17.41 -1.58 1.77
N ASP A 187 -18.26 -2.44 1.19
CA ASP A 187 -18.10 -3.89 1.26
C ASP A 187 -17.70 -4.46 -0.10
N LEU A 188 -16.47 -4.99 -0.18
CA LEU A 188 -15.93 -5.62 -1.39
C LEU A 188 -16.80 -6.79 -1.87
N SER A 189 -17.49 -7.51 -0.97
CA SER A 189 -18.36 -8.64 -1.34
C SER A 189 -19.63 -8.19 -2.05
N GLN A 190 -20.15 -7.01 -1.71
CA GLN A 190 -21.31 -6.41 -2.37
C GLN A 190 -20.94 -5.87 -3.76
N GLN A 191 -19.73 -5.34 -3.92
CA GLN A 191 -19.22 -4.89 -5.22
C GLN A 191 -18.96 -6.05 -6.18
N ALA A 192 -18.63 -7.25 -5.67
CA ALA A 192 -18.59 -8.44 -6.50
C ALA A 192 -19.97 -8.78 -7.07
N GLN A 193 -21.06 -8.53 -6.35
CA GLN A 193 -22.42 -8.93 -6.76
C GLN A 193 -23.18 -7.86 -7.56
N SER A 194 -22.64 -6.65 -7.70
CA SER A 194 -23.28 -5.57 -8.44
C SER A 194 -23.36 -5.88 -9.94
N THR A 195 -24.60 -6.04 -10.44
CA THR A 195 -24.92 -6.20 -11.87
C THR A 195 -25.13 -4.86 -12.58
N ALA A 196 -24.96 -3.73 -11.88
CA ALA A 196 -24.99 -2.41 -12.50
C ALA A 196 -23.71 -2.21 -13.31
N ALA A 197 -23.82 -1.50 -14.44
CA ALA A 197 -22.84 -1.26 -15.51
C ALA A 197 -21.47 -0.65 -15.10
N GLY A 198 -20.79 -1.25 -14.12
CA GLY A 198 -19.47 -0.88 -13.64
C GLY A 198 -18.53 -2.09 -13.54
N SER A 199 -17.26 -1.81 -13.27
CA SER A 199 -16.25 -2.85 -13.11
C SER A 199 -16.57 -3.75 -11.91
N ARG A 200 -16.34 -5.07 -12.05
CA ARG A 200 -16.69 -6.07 -11.03
C ARG A 200 -15.44 -6.61 -10.36
N ILE A 201 -15.43 -6.73 -9.03
CA ILE A 201 -14.39 -7.47 -8.31
C ILE A 201 -14.54 -8.96 -8.61
N ALA A 202 -13.63 -9.50 -9.40
CA ALA A 202 -13.67 -10.88 -9.83
C ALA A 202 -12.94 -11.80 -8.86
N GLN A 203 -11.79 -11.35 -8.33
CA GLN A 203 -10.93 -12.15 -7.44
C GLN A 203 -10.17 -11.27 -6.45
N THR A 204 -9.65 -11.90 -5.40
CA THR A 204 -8.72 -11.29 -4.45
C THR A 204 -7.39 -12.04 -4.44
N LEU A 205 -6.29 -11.32 -4.63
CA LEU A 205 -4.92 -11.79 -4.48
C LEU A 205 -4.34 -11.27 -3.18
N ASP A 206 -3.76 -12.17 -2.40
CA ASP A 206 -3.07 -11.84 -1.17
C ASP A 206 -1.59 -12.15 -1.33
N THR A 207 -0.77 -11.10 -1.39
CA THR A 207 0.67 -11.21 -1.61
C THR A 207 1.37 -11.98 -0.50
N GLN A 208 0.84 -12.02 0.73
CA GLN A 208 1.37 -12.90 1.78
C GLN A 208 1.18 -14.37 1.40
N LYS A 209 0.02 -14.74 0.87
CA LYS A 209 -0.25 -16.13 0.46
C LYS A 209 0.57 -16.51 -0.77
N LEU A 210 0.65 -15.61 -1.75
CA LEU A 210 1.44 -15.82 -2.98
C LEU A 210 2.92 -15.98 -2.68
N SER A 211 3.46 -15.22 -1.72
CA SER A 211 4.86 -15.31 -1.30
C SER A 211 5.16 -16.51 -0.40
N GLY A 212 4.22 -17.43 -0.20
CA GLY A 212 4.39 -18.60 0.67
C GLY A 212 4.41 -18.28 2.16
N SER A 213 3.91 -17.11 2.57
CA SER A 213 3.80 -16.77 3.99
C SER A 213 2.87 -17.73 4.73
N THR A 214 3.20 -18.02 5.98
CA THR A 214 2.40 -18.89 6.85
C THR A 214 2.13 -18.20 8.18
N LYS A 215 1.14 -18.68 8.93
CA LYS A 215 0.89 -18.18 10.30
C LYS A 215 2.10 -18.30 11.23
N LYS A 216 2.98 -19.28 11.00
CA LYS A 216 4.21 -19.49 11.79
C LYS A 216 5.37 -18.63 11.31
N SER A 217 5.32 -18.17 10.07
CA SER A 217 6.36 -17.40 9.39
C SER A 217 5.71 -16.30 8.55
N PRO A 218 5.07 -15.30 9.19
CA PRO A 218 4.49 -14.18 8.47
C PRO A 218 5.60 -13.42 7.74
N LEU A 219 5.36 -13.10 6.47
CA LEU A 219 6.28 -12.32 5.65
C LEU A 219 5.73 -10.90 5.64
N SER A 220 6.46 -9.95 6.24
CA SER A 220 6.06 -8.54 6.19
C SER A 220 6.29 -7.96 4.80
N LEU A 221 5.58 -6.88 4.47
CA LEU A 221 5.75 -6.17 3.21
C LEU A 221 7.21 -5.72 3.03
N HIS A 222 7.83 -5.20 4.09
CA HIS A 222 9.23 -4.83 4.08
C HIS A 222 10.14 -5.99 3.66
N ARG A 223 9.95 -7.19 4.23
CA ARG A 223 10.76 -8.36 3.88
C ARG A 223 10.48 -8.83 2.46
N LEU A 224 9.21 -8.88 2.07
CA LEU A 224 8.79 -9.25 0.72
C LEU A 224 9.50 -8.38 -0.32
N CYS A 225 9.47 -7.06 -0.16
CA CYS A 225 10.13 -6.12 -1.04
C CYS A 225 11.65 -6.36 -1.10
N LEU A 226 12.32 -6.52 0.05
CA LEU A 226 13.77 -6.74 0.09
C LEU A 226 14.19 -8.06 -0.57
N CYS A 227 13.44 -9.15 -0.35
CA CYS A 227 13.67 -10.44 -1.03
C CYS A 227 13.41 -10.37 -2.55
N LEU A 228 12.69 -9.36 -3.03
CA LEU A 228 12.49 -9.08 -4.45
C LEU A 228 13.45 -8.00 -4.98
N HIS A 229 14.47 -7.66 -4.19
CA HIS A 229 15.45 -6.62 -4.49
C HIS A 229 14.83 -5.24 -4.77
N LEU A 230 13.67 -4.96 -4.15
CA LEU A 230 13.07 -3.63 -4.13
C LEU A 230 13.61 -2.85 -2.93
N GLU A 231 13.64 -1.52 -3.05
CA GLU A 231 14.09 -0.62 -1.99
C GLU A 231 12.92 0.21 -1.43
N PRO A 232 12.08 -0.37 -0.55
CA PRO A 232 10.95 0.35 0.00
C PRO A 232 11.40 1.46 0.94
N LYS A 233 10.73 2.61 0.85
CA LYS A 233 10.90 3.76 1.74
C LYS A 233 9.55 4.21 2.27
N ASN A 234 9.54 4.82 3.45
CA ASN A 234 8.34 5.44 4.02
C ASN A 234 7.15 4.46 4.11
N LEU A 235 7.42 3.20 4.50
CA LEU A 235 6.37 2.24 4.90
C LEU A 235 5.63 2.78 6.14
N HIS A 236 4.38 2.33 6.36
CA HIS A 236 3.44 2.95 7.30
C HIS A 236 2.96 4.33 6.85
N ASN A 237 2.83 4.44 5.54
CA ASN A 237 2.01 5.41 4.85
C ASN A 237 1.17 4.58 3.89
N ALA A 238 -0.15 4.59 4.06
CA ALA A 238 -1.02 3.64 3.38
C ALA A 238 -0.85 3.68 1.85
N GLY A 239 -0.64 4.87 1.27
CA GLY A 239 -0.38 5.04 -0.17
C GLY A 239 0.90 4.34 -0.63
N ASN A 240 1.96 4.42 0.16
CA ASN A 240 3.21 3.71 -0.11
C ASN A 240 3.03 2.21 0.04
N ASP A 241 2.34 1.76 1.09
CA ASP A 241 2.14 0.33 1.38
C ASP A 241 1.30 -0.35 0.28
N ALA A 242 0.24 0.31 -0.22
CA ALA A 242 -0.50 -0.13 -1.40
C ALA A 242 0.38 -0.17 -2.66
N GLY A 243 1.19 0.86 -2.88
CA GLY A 243 2.10 0.95 -4.03
C GLY A 243 3.15 -0.16 -4.03
N TYR A 244 3.87 -0.34 -2.93
CA TYR A 244 4.88 -1.40 -2.79
C TYR A 244 4.27 -2.79 -2.80
N THR A 245 3.04 -2.97 -2.30
CA THR A 245 2.33 -4.26 -2.41
C THR A 245 2.10 -4.64 -3.88
N LEU A 246 1.64 -3.69 -4.69
CA LEU A 246 1.40 -3.95 -6.11
C LEU A 246 2.70 -4.12 -6.90
N GLN A 247 3.72 -3.31 -6.61
CA GLN A 247 5.07 -3.48 -7.18
C GLN A 247 5.66 -4.85 -6.82
N ALA A 248 5.51 -5.30 -5.57
CA ALA A 248 5.97 -6.61 -5.12
C ALA A 248 5.22 -7.76 -5.81
N LEU A 249 3.92 -7.63 -6.06
CA LEU A 249 3.16 -8.62 -6.83
C LEU A 249 3.75 -8.80 -8.24
N ILE A 250 4.02 -7.69 -8.95
CA ILE A 250 4.59 -7.71 -10.29
C ILE A 250 6.01 -8.28 -10.25
N ALA A 251 6.84 -7.81 -9.33
CA ALA A 251 8.22 -8.28 -9.17
C ALA A 251 8.26 -9.79 -8.87
N LEU A 252 7.38 -10.29 -8.00
CA LEU A 252 7.26 -11.71 -7.72
C LEU A 252 6.86 -12.51 -8.96
N ALA A 253 5.86 -12.04 -9.73
CA ALA A 253 5.40 -12.71 -10.93
C ALA A 253 6.48 -12.76 -12.02
N VAL A 254 7.18 -11.65 -12.26
CA VAL A 254 8.30 -11.56 -13.22
C VAL A 254 9.46 -12.43 -12.77
N ASN A 255 9.87 -12.33 -11.50
CA ASN A 255 11.00 -13.11 -10.95
C ASN A 255 10.75 -14.60 -11.06
N GLU A 256 9.60 -15.10 -10.62
CA GLU A 256 9.29 -16.54 -10.67
C GLU A 256 9.03 -17.04 -12.10
N HIS A 257 8.68 -16.15 -13.04
CA HIS A 257 8.60 -16.52 -14.45
C HIS A 257 10.01 -16.70 -15.04
N GLN A 258 10.93 -15.78 -14.75
CA GLN A 258 12.31 -15.84 -15.24
C GLN A 258 13.13 -16.95 -14.56
N ASN A 259 13.01 -17.05 -13.23
CA ASN A 259 13.81 -17.90 -12.37
C ASN A 259 12.89 -18.68 -11.41
N PRO A 260 12.21 -19.74 -11.87
CA PRO A 260 11.27 -20.50 -11.03
C PRO A 260 11.92 -21.01 -9.72
N GLY A 261 11.30 -20.69 -8.59
CA GLY A 261 11.75 -21.09 -7.25
C GLY A 261 12.85 -20.22 -6.64
N ASP A 262 13.32 -19.19 -7.34
CA ASP A 262 14.39 -18.32 -6.86
C ASP A 262 13.92 -17.48 -5.66
N PHE A 263 12.71 -16.93 -5.70
CA PHE A 263 12.17 -16.17 -4.57
C PHE A 263 12.02 -17.05 -3.33
N ALA A 264 11.56 -18.30 -3.51
CA ALA A 264 11.44 -19.24 -2.40
C ALA A 264 12.80 -19.60 -1.78
N ARG A 265 13.87 -19.63 -2.58
CA ARG A 265 15.24 -19.80 -2.09
C ARG A 265 15.72 -18.55 -1.36
N GLU A 266 15.49 -17.36 -1.90
CA GLU A 266 15.88 -16.09 -1.27
C GLU A 266 15.21 -15.92 0.12
N VAL A 267 13.93 -16.26 0.24
CA VAL A 267 13.20 -16.23 1.52
C VAL A 267 13.75 -17.22 2.55
N ARG A 268 14.34 -18.35 2.14
CA ARG A 268 14.91 -19.34 3.06
C ARG A 268 16.37 -19.09 3.41
N GLU A 269 17.16 -18.70 2.42
CA GLU A 269 18.62 -18.80 2.46
C GLU A 269 19.31 -17.45 2.23
N GLY A 270 18.62 -16.52 1.56
CA GLY A 270 19.13 -15.21 1.15
C GLY A 270 19.47 -14.24 2.27
N GLU A 271 19.89 -13.04 1.88
CA GLU A 271 20.31 -11.99 2.81
C GLU A 271 19.16 -11.59 3.75
N PHE A 272 17.96 -11.51 3.18
CA PHE A 272 16.73 -11.14 3.89
C PHE A 272 15.85 -12.36 4.20
N ALA A 273 16.45 -13.53 4.39
CA ALA A 273 15.74 -14.76 4.73
C ALA A 273 14.99 -14.69 6.08
N VAL A 274 13.88 -15.42 6.18
CA VAL A 274 13.08 -15.54 7.41
C VAL A 274 13.97 -15.95 8.60
N GLY A 275 13.79 -15.27 9.73
CA GLY A 275 14.62 -15.47 10.93
C GLY A 275 15.89 -14.61 10.98
N ARG A 276 16.33 -14.02 9.86
CA ARG A 276 17.42 -13.04 9.86
C ARG A 276 16.93 -11.64 10.24
N LYS A 277 17.81 -10.85 10.88
CA LYS A 277 17.55 -9.44 11.19
C LYS A 277 17.51 -8.63 9.89
N LEU A 278 16.45 -7.84 9.70
CA LEU A 278 16.34 -6.93 8.56
C LEU A 278 17.08 -5.61 8.82
N PRO A 279 17.50 -4.90 7.75
CA PRO A 279 17.83 -3.49 7.87
C PRO A 279 16.61 -2.73 8.44
N GLY A 280 16.87 -1.58 9.05
CA GLY A 280 15.79 -0.69 9.50
C GLY A 280 15.00 -0.16 8.30
N MET A 281 13.69 0.08 8.49
CA MET A 281 12.87 0.75 7.48
C MET A 281 13.45 2.15 7.19
N ARG A 282 13.57 2.47 5.91
CA ARG A 282 14.13 3.75 5.46
C ARG A 282 13.02 4.81 5.47
N PHE A 283 13.29 5.94 6.12
CA PHE A 283 12.40 7.10 6.14
C PHE A 283 13.13 8.33 5.60
N GLU A 284 12.46 9.12 4.79
CA GLU A 284 13.01 10.38 4.28
C GLU A 284 12.87 11.48 5.33
N ARG A 285 13.99 12.00 5.82
CA ARG A 285 13.98 13.00 6.89
C ARG A 285 13.70 14.39 6.33
N GLY A 286 12.77 15.11 6.96
CA GLY A 286 12.47 16.50 6.64
C GLY A 286 11.66 16.73 5.36
N TRP A 287 11.49 15.70 4.55
CA TRP A 287 10.64 15.75 3.36
C TRP A 287 9.18 15.42 3.69
N LYS A 288 8.27 16.09 3.00
CA LYS A 288 6.83 15.83 3.01
C LYS A 288 6.30 15.87 1.59
N ALA A 289 5.35 14.99 1.30
CA ALA A 289 4.61 14.99 0.05
C ALA A 289 3.82 16.30 -0.12
N PRO A 290 3.65 16.79 -1.36
CA PRO A 290 2.69 17.85 -1.65
C PRO A 290 1.28 17.48 -1.17
N VAL A 291 0.43 18.49 -1.02
CA VAL A 291 -0.91 18.31 -0.47
C VAL A 291 -1.96 18.91 -1.41
N VAL A 292 -3.04 18.18 -1.64
CA VAL A 292 -4.21 18.64 -2.40
C VAL A 292 -5.50 18.41 -1.60
N TRP A 293 -6.56 19.14 -1.94
CA TRP A 293 -7.87 19.05 -1.28
C TRP A 293 -8.93 18.62 -2.29
N ALA A 294 -9.73 17.62 -1.94
CA ALA A 294 -10.72 17.03 -2.85
C ALA A 294 -12.03 16.69 -2.15
N GLY A 295 -12.99 16.18 -2.91
CA GLY A 295 -14.35 15.92 -2.46
C GLY A 295 -15.01 17.17 -1.91
N SER A 296 -15.75 17.02 -0.83
CA SER A 296 -16.48 18.09 -0.15
C SER A 296 -15.57 19.04 0.63
N THR A 297 -14.24 18.83 0.64
CA THR A 297 -13.28 19.80 1.20
C THR A 297 -12.89 20.90 0.21
N ARG A 298 -13.07 20.67 -1.09
CA ARG A 298 -12.68 21.62 -2.16
C ARG A 298 -13.45 22.93 -2.08
N GLU A 299 -14.73 22.87 -1.70
CA GLU A 299 -15.62 24.04 -1.55
C GLU A 299 -15.28 24.90 -0.33
N GLY A 300 -14.61 24.34 0.68
CA GLY A 300 -14.24 25.06 1.91
C GLY A 300 -13.09 26.06 1.77
N ASN A 301 -12.39 26.06 0.63
CA ASN A 301 -11.22 26.91 0.39
C ASN A 301 -11.42 27.93 -0.74
N ALA A 302 -12.60 27.95 -1.36
CA ALA A 302 -12.93 28.89 -2.45
C ALA A 302 -13.13 30.34 -1.98
N SER A 303 -13.04 30.63 -0.67
CA SER A 303 -13.07 32.00 -0.15
C SER A 303 -11.68 32.59 0.13
N SER A 304 -10.59 31.98 -0.36
CA SER A 304 -9.24 32.54 -0.20
C SER A 304 -8.29 32.01 -1.27
N SER A 305 -7.81 32.92 -2.12
CA SER A 305 -6.70 32.80 -3.08
C SER A 305 -7.01 32.11 -4.42
N SER A 306 -7.23 32.95 -5.43
CA SER A 306 -7.01 32.64 -6.84
C SER A 306 -5.53 32.29 -7.06
N VAL A 307 -5.26 31.12 -7.63
CA VAL A 307 -3.93 30.78 -8.15
C VAL A 307 -4.07 30.58 -9.65
N GLU A 308 -3.41 31.47 -10.40
CA GLU A 308 -3.26 31.41 -11.85
C GLU A 308 -2.45 30.18 -12.25
N TRP A 309 -2.95 29.43 -13.22
CA TRP A 309 -2.23 28.32 -13.85
C TRP A 309 -1.29 28.88 -14.92
N GLY A 310 -0.01 29.03 -14.56
CA GLY A 310 1.07 29.26 -15.53
C GLY A 310 1.40 27.97 -16.28
N VAL A 311 1.02 27.91 -17.56
CA VAL A 311 1.41 26.85 -18.50
C VAL A 311 2.88 27.01 -18.84
N GLY A 312 3.75 26.16 -18.29
CA GLY A 312 5.17 26.09 -18.62
C GLY A 312 5.48 24.80 -19.37
N GLY A 313 5.39 24.84 -20.70
CA GLY A 313 5.84 23.76 -21.57
C GLY A 313 7.38 23.70 -21.60
N ALA A 314 7.92 22.53 -21.30
CA ALA A 314 9.35 22.25 -21.43
C ALA A 314 9.66 21.82 -22.88
N THR A 315 10.46 22.63 -23.59
CA THR A 315 11.15 22.21 -24.82
C THR A 315 12.65 22.27 -24.58
N ALA A 316 13.32 21.13 -24.77
CA ALA A 316 14.77 20.98 -24.71
C ALA A 316 15.49 21.78 -25.82
N PRO A 317 16.73 22.26 -25.60
CA PRO A 317 17.49 22.94 -26.65
C PRO A 317 18.35 21.93 -27.43
N LEU A 318 18.20 21.95 -28.76
CA LEU A 318 19.23 21.51 -29.71
C LEU A 318 20.04 22.75 -30.15
N GLY A 319 21.36 22.62 -30.18
CA GLY A 319 22.29 23.73 -30.40
C GLY A 319 22.51 24.15 -31.85
N GLY A 320 23.37 25.15 -32.00
CA GLY A 320 24.17 25.37 -33.21
C GLY A 320 24.25 26.80 -33.75
N VAL A 321 25.43 27.42 -33.52
CA VAL A 321 26.26 28.21 -34.47
C VAL A 321 25.89 29.66 -34.85
N ASP A 322 26.78 30.56 -34.41
CA ASP A 322 27.39 31.78 -35.00
C ASP A 322 26.60 32.76 -35.91
N ARG A 323 26.60 34.06 -35.54
CA ARG A 323 27.50 35.11 -36.10
C ARG A 323 27.14 36.54 -35.65
N ASP A 324 28.18 37.26 -35.22
CA ASP A 324 28.57 38.68 -35.40
C ASP A 324 27.55 39.84 -35.47
N GLY A 325 27.88 40.92 -34.73
CA GLY A 325 27.77 42.28 -35.29
C GLY A 325 27.14 43.39 -34.42
N ASP A 326 27.99 44.03 -33.61
CA ASP A 326 28.19 45.50 -33.55
C ASP A 326 27.32 46.47 -32.69
N GLU A 327 28.09 47.33 -32.01
CA GLU A 327 27.94 48.64 -31.35
C GLU A 327 26.62 49.25 -30.83
N GLY A 328 26.73 49.76 -29.59
CA GLY A 328 26.45 51.18 -29.32
C GLY A 328 25.45 51.54 -28.21
N GLY A 329 25.93 52.30 -27.21
CA GLY A 329 25.10 53.28 -26.49
C GLY A 329 24.91 53.06 -24.99
N GLY A 330 25.43 54.00 -24.20
CA GLY A 330 25.39 54.00 -22.73
C GLY A 330 24.06 54.48 -22.13
N GLY A 331 23.95 54.30 -20.82
CA GLY A 331 22.81 54.75 -20.03
C GLY A 331 22.95 54.33 -18.58
N GLU A 332 23.42 55.25 -17.74
CA GLU A 332 23.43 55.15 -16.29
C GLU A 332 22.01 54.92 -15.74
N GLY A 333 21.87 54.00 -14.78
CA GLY A 333 20.60 53.67 -14.15
C GLY A 333 20.80 52.98 -12.80
N SER A 334 21.14 53.78 -11.80
CA SER A 334 21.21 53.41 -10.39
C SER A 334 19.89 52.78 -9.92
N VAL A 335 19.93 51.53 -9.42
CA VAL A 335 18.83 50.93 -8.65
C VAL A 335 19.37 50.34 -7.35
N LYS A 336 18.71 50.80 -6.28
CA LYS A 336 19.06 50.68 -4.88
C LYS A 336 18.93 49.25 -4.36
N THR A 337 19.96 48.80 -3.66
CA THR A 337 19.92 47.74 -2.66
C THR A 337 19.08 48.20 -1.47
N THR A 338 17.94 47.55 -1.21
CA THR A 338 17.23 47.64 0.08
C THR A 338 17.33 46.33 0.82
N MET A 339 18.27 46.30 1.75
CA MET A 339 18.26 45.42 2.93
C MET A 339 17.10 45.82 3.82
N THR A 340 16.29 44.86 4.27
CA THR A 340 15.44 45.03 5.45
C THR A 340 15.74 43.90 6.43
N THR A 341 16.16 44.30 7.62
CA THR A 341 16.51 43.50 8.79
C THR A 341 15.38 43.49 9.82
N THR A 342 15.40 42.46 10.67
CA THR A 342 14.64 42.19 11.93
C THR A 342 13.26 41.55 11.80
N LYS A 343 12.92 40.44 12.50
CA LYS A 343 13.13 40.11 13.94
C LYS A 343 13.33 38.60 14.21
N PRO A 344 14.05 38.22 15.29
CA PRO A 344 14.13 36.84 15.78
C PRO A 344 12.99 36.51 16.77
N GLU A 345 12.52 35.26 16.76
CA GLU A 345 11.52 34.74 17.70
C GLU A 345 12.10 34.38 19.08
N ARG A 346 11.22 34.50 20.07
CA ARG A 346 11.43 34.50 21.52
C ARG A 346 12.10 33.23 22.08
N SER A 347 13.12 33.44 22.89
CA SER A 347 13.56 32.50 23.92
C SER A 347 12.53 32.42 25.06
N GLN A 348 12.17 31.21 25.49
CA GLN A 348 11.29 30.97 26.64
C GLN A 348 12.00 31.34 27.95
N SER A 349 11.30 31.99 28.86
CA SER A 349 11.87 32.43 30.14
C SER A 349 12.00 31.27 31.13
N LEU A 350 13.04 31.33 31.98
CA LEU A 350 13.34 30.34 33.03
C LEU A 350 12.17 30.08 34.00
N ALA A 351 11.23 31.02 34.13
CA ALA A 351 10.04 30.87 34.96
C ALA A 351 9.05 29.80 34.43
N GLN A 352 8.91 29.68 33.10
CA GLN A 352 8.02 28.68 32.47
C GLN A 352 8.59 27.26 32.50
N ARG A 353 9.89 27.13 32.80
CA ARG A 353 10.59 25.84 32.93
C ARG A 353 10.44 25.27 34.35
N GLN A 354 10.44 26.13 35.38
CA GLN A 354 10.23 25.73 36.78
C GLN A 354 8.79 25.30 37.07
N GLU A 355 7.80 25.90 36.41
CA GLU A 355 6.39 25.50 36.56
C GLU A 355 6.12 24.08 36.04
N ARG A 356 6.76 23.68 34.92
CA ARG A 356 6.65 22.32 34.37
C ARG A 356 7.40 21.26 35.19
N GLU A 357 8.48 21.64 35.88
CA GLU A 357 9.21 20.73 36.77
C GLU A 357 8.45 20.50 38.10
N GLN A 358 7.73 21.50 38.61
CA GLN A 358 6.84 21.33 39.77
C GLN A 358 5.59 20.49 39.46
N GLU A 359 5.04 20.56 38.24
CA GLU A 359 3.95 19.67 37.81
C GLU A 359 4.41 18.22 37.61
N ARG A 360 5.65 18.01 37.16
CA ARG A 360 6.26 16.67 37.04
C ARG A 360 6.53 16.00 38.38
N ALA A 361 6.83 16.79 39.43
CA ALA A 361 7.05 16.28 40.78
C ALA A 361 5.74 15.91 41.51
N LYS A 362 4.59 16.46 41.11
CA LYS A 362 3.28 16.15 41.70
C LYS A 362 2.62 14.87 41.18
N ASN A 363 3.00 14.40 39.99
CA ASN A 363 2.39 13.21 39.36
C ASN A 363 3.29 11.96 39.38
N GLY A 364 4.43 12.02 40.08
CA GLY A 364 5.35 10.89 40.26
C GLY A 364 5.16 10.18 41.58
N ALA A 365 4.08 9.41 41.73
CA ALA A 365 3.95 8.42 42.79
C ALA A 365 3.58 7.06 42.17
N SER A 366 4.55 6.16 42.11
CA SER A 366 4.33 4.74 41.81
C SER A 366 3.49 4.10 42.92
N PRO A 367 2.56 3.18 42.62
CA PRO A 367 2.00 2.31 43.65
C PRO A 367 3.01 1.20 43.96
N GLU A 368 3.34 1.04 45.25
CA GLU A 368 4.09 -0.10 45.79
C GLU A 368 3.30 -1.43 45.65
N PRO A 369 4.00 -2.58 45.62
CA PRO A 369 3.38 -3.88 45.36
C PRO A 369 2.62 -4.45 46.58
N ALA A 370 1.46 -5.05 46.32
CA ALA A 370 0.69 -5.77 47.33
C ALA A 370 1.36 -7.10 47.76
N PRO A 371 1.19 -7.54 49.02
CA PRO A 371 1.90 -8.69 49.57
C PRO A 371 1.38 -10.03 49.04
N ILE A 372 2.31 -10.93 48.75
CA ILE A 372 2.05 -12.31 48.33
C ILE A 372 1.68 -13.14 49.57
N VAL A 373 0.43 -13.58 49.64
CA VAL A 373 -0.01 -14.63 50.57
C VAL A 373 0.33 -15.99 49.95
N ALA A 374 1.13 -16.76 50.67
CA ALA A 374 1.49 -18.13 50.35
C ALA A 374 0.31 -19.08 50.63
N GLU A 375 -0.08 -19.88 49.63
CA GLU A 375 -0.82 -21.11 49.84
C GLU A 375 -0.03 -22.31 49.33
N ASN A 376 0.32 -23.18 50.28
CA ASN A 376 0.86 -24.51 50.09
C ASN A 376 -0.12 -25.40 49.32
N LYS A 377 0.32 -26.05 48.24
CA LYS A 377 -0.20 -27.38 47.87
C LYS A 377 0.93 -28.32 47.45
N ALA A 378 1.07 -29.36 48.27
CA ALA A 378 1.97 -30.48 48.11
C ALA A 378 1.47 -31.49 47.06
N GLY A 379 2.43 -32.17 46.43
CA GLY A 379 2.40 -33.63 46.23
C GLY A 379 1.70 -34.17 44.98
N GLY A 380 2.44 -34.89 44.13
CA GLY A 380 1.82 -35.80 43.16
C GLY A 380 2.66 -36.21 41.95
N THR A 381 3.83 -36.80 42.15
CA THR A 381 4.58 -37.51 41.10
C THR A 381 3.86 -38.80 40.69
N LYS A 382 3.57 -38.99 39.38
CA LYS A 382 3.40 -40.33 38.80
C LYS A 382 4.10 -40.45 37.44
N LYS A 383 5.26 -41.11 37.49
CA LYS A 383 5.92 -41.80 36.36
C LYS A 383 4.97 -42.80 35.73
N ARG A 384 4.79 -42.78 34.40
CA ARG A 384 4.24 -43.90 33.63
C ARG A 384 5.38 -44.67 32.95
N LYS A 385 5.66 -45.84 33.52
CA LYS A 385 6.59 -46.88 33.04
C LYS A 385 5.89 -47.66 31.93
N ARG A 386 6.53 -47.77 30.75
CA ARG A 386 6.14 -48.72 29.69
C ARG A 386 6.53 -50.13 30.15
N LYS A 387 5.57 -51.06 30.14
CA LYS A 387 5.80 -52.50 30.30
C LYS A 387 5.50 -53.17 28.96
N ARG A 388 6.48 -53.90 28.45
CA ARG A 388 6.41 -54.85 27.33
C ARG A 388 6.25 -56.24 27.97
N GLU A 389 5.26 -56.99 27.50
CA GLU A 389 4.99 -58.44 27.62
C GLU A 389 3.84 -58.62 26.60
N GLY A 390 3.79 -59.51 25.62
CA GLY A 390 4.47 -60.80 25.44
C GLY A 390 3.41 -61.91 25.42
N LEU A 391 3.15 -62.46 24.22
CA LEU A 391 2.59 -63.79 23.91
C LEU A 391 1.08 -64.04 24.07
N GLY A 392 0.51 -64.77 23.09
CA GLY A 392 -0.80 -65.41 23.16
C GLY A 392 -1.41 -65.73 21.79
N ASP A 393 -1.07 -66.89 21.23
CA ASP A 393 -1.68 -67.56 20.08
C ASP A 393 -3.15 -67.97 20.29
N GLY A 394 -3.83 -68.29 19.19
CA GLY A 394 -5.12 -69.02 19.11
C GLY A 394 -6.06 -68.34 18.09
N ALA A 395 -6.17 -68.78 16.83
CA ALA A 395 -6.89 -69.97 16.37
C ALA A 395 -8.31 -70.05 16.98
N ASP A 396 -9.36 -69.79 16.20
CA ASP A 396 -10.12 -70.85 15.52
C ASP A 396 -11.45 -70.32 14.93
N ASP A 397 -11.71 -70.77 13.69
CA ASP A 397 -12.95 -71.10 12.98
C ASP A 397 -14.30 -70.39 13.22
N GLY A 398 -14.98 -70.13 12.08
CA GLY A 398 -16.40 -69.79 11.96
C GLY A 398 -16.76 -69.10 10.65
#